data_AF-A0A8H6Z5X7-F1
#
_entry.id   AF-A0A8H6Z5X7-F1
#
_cell.length_a   1.000
_cell.length_b   1.000
_cell.length_c   1.000
_cell.angle_alpha   90.00
_cell.angle_beta   90.00
_cell.angle_gamma   90.00
#
_symmetry.space_group_name_H-M   'P 1'
#
loop_
_entity.id
_entity.type
_entity.pdbx_description
1 polymer ?
#
loop_
_entity_poly.entity_id
_entity_poly.type
_entity_poly.pdbx_seq_one_letter_code
_entity_poly.pdbx_strand_id
1 'polypeptide(L)'
;MYFYHHAGNTLQASFVNAPTPDVVDFADADVTFKSSDGVLFRVHRKNLEVCTEGFPPSEVSSEGEVVELTEASVTLEILFQFMYPHRHPALDTTPFEVLEPLAEAAEKYQVFPAMNICHIRMRDMVNEHPVEVAVYATKHDYPYLVSEVAPMMIAMDSVKIVGCCRRT
;
A
#
# COMPACT_ATOMS: atom_id res chain seq x y z
N MET A 1 38.09 19.71 -25.22
CA MET A 1 38.44 20.76 -24.23
C MET A 1 37.15 21.38 -23.73
N TYR A 2 36.61 20.84 -22.64
CA TYR A 2 35.74 21.54 -21.70
C TYR A 2 36.09 20.93 -20.33
N PHE A 3 36.69 21.74 -19.49
CA PHE A 3 37.10 21.40 -18.13
C PHE A 3 35.89 21.60 -17.21
N TYR A 4 35.56 20.61 -16.38
CA TYR A 4 34.74 20.85 -15.19
C TYR A 4 35.58 20.67 -13.94
N HIS A 5 35.73 21.79 -13.24
CA HIS A 5 36.35 21.95 -11.94
C HIS A 5 35.59 21.13 -10.89
N HIS A 6 36.32 20.45 -10.01
CA HIS A 6 35.75 19.92 -8.77
C HIS A 6 35.31 21.06 -7.86
N ALA A 7 34.04 21.04 -7.47
CA ALA A 7 33.54 21.70 -6.27
C ALA A 7 32.59 20.73 -5.57
N GLY A 8 33.02 20.25 -4.40
CA GLY A 8 32.17 19.48 -3.51
C GLY A 8 31.02 20.35 -3.03
N ASN A 9 29.80 19.82 -3.14
CA ASN A 9 28.67 20.38 -2.45
C ASN A 9 27.79 19.23 -1.94
N THR A 10 27.46 19.34 -0.66
CA THR A 10 26.71 18.39 0.16
C THR A 10 25.40 18.02 -0.52
N LEU A 11 25.21 16.73 -0.82
CA LEU A 11 23.96 16.20 -1.37
C LEU A 11 22.86 16.31 -0.30
N GLN A 12 22.08 17.38 -0.37
CA GLN A 12 20.71 17.33 0.13
C GLN A 12 19.94 16.47 -0.88
N ALA A 13 19.55 15.27 -0.47
CA ALA A 13 18.75 14.36 -1.27
C ALA A 13 17.38 15.03 -1.52
N SER A 14 17.28 15.79 -2.60
CA SER A 14 16.00 16.18 -3.18
C SER A 14 15.40 14.90 -3.74
N PHE A 15 14.37 14.39 -3.07
CA PHE A 15 13.50 13.34 -3.59
C PHE A 15 13.09 13.74 -5.01
N VAL A 16 13.52 12.91 -5.96
CA VAL A 16 13.27 13.10 -7.38
C VAL A 16 11.76 13.15 -7.61
N ASN A 17 11.27 14.21 -8.23
CA ASN A 17 9.90 14.28 -8.76
C ASN A 17 9.74 13.18 -9.82
N ALA A 18 9.30 12.00 -9.39
CA ALA A 18 8.67 11.04 -10.28
C ALA A 18 7.39 11.66 -10.87
N PRO A 19 6.95 11.27 -12.08
CA PRO A 19 5.62 11.64 -12.55
C PRO A 19 4.63 11.19 -11.47
N THR A 20 3.93 12.14 -10.84
CA THR A 20 2.86 11.80 -9.90
C THR A 20 1.87 10.93 -10.67
N PRO A 21 1.56 9.71 -10.19
CA PRO A 21 0.42 8.98 -10.71
C PRO A 21 -0.81 9.89 -10.67
N ASP A 22 -1.75 9.71 -11.59
CA ASP A 22 -2.94 10.55 -11.69
C ASP A 22 -3.61 10.70 -10.31
N VAL A 23 -3.54 11.91 -9.74
CA VAL A 23 -4.04 12.19 -8.39
C VAL A 23 -5.52 11.84 -8.35
N VAL A 24 -5.90 10.95 -7.44
CA VAL A 24 -7.29 10.51 -7.28
C VAL A 24 -8.08 11.59 -6.52
N ASP A 25 -8.51 12.60 -7.25
CA ASP A 25 -9.38 13.67 -6.73
C ASP A 25 -10.34 14.17 -7.82
N PHE A 26 -11.55 13.61 -7.86
CA PHE A 26 -12.52 13.88 -8.92
C PHE A 26 -13.57 14.92 -8.48
N ALA A 27 -13.81 15.93 -9.32
CA ALA A 27 -14.76 16.98 -9.01
C ALA A 27 -16.23 16.51 -9.05
N ASP A 28 -16.51 15.46 -9.83
CA ASP A 28 -17.81 14.83 -10.03
C ASP A 28 -18.04 13.59 -9.15
N ALA A 29 -17.11 13.30 -8.24
CA ALA A 29 -17.24 12.20 -7.29
C ALA A 29 -18.29 12.48 -6.19
N ASP A 30 -18.90 11.39 -5.72
CA ASP A 30 -20.05 11.35 -4.81
C ASP A 30 -19.69 10.78 -3.42
N VAL A 31 -18.43 10.42 -3.19
CA VAL A 31 -17.90 9.97 -1.90
C VAL A 31 -16.59 10.69 -1.61
N THR A 32 -16.43 11.16 -0.36
CA THR A 32 -15.17 11.76 0.11
C THR A 32 -14.61 10.91 1.25
N PHE A 33 -13.40 10.39 1.06
CA PHE A 33 -12.61 9.78 2.12
C PHE A 33 -11.58 10.76 2.66
N LYS A 34 -11.22 10.60 3.93
CA LYS A 34 -10.12 11.31 4.58
C LYS A 34 -9.12 10.29 5.11
N SER A 35 -7.86 10.42 4.72
CA SER A 35 -6.77 9.61 5.25
C SER A 35 -6.43 9.98 6.70
N SER A 36 -5.66 9.14 7.37
CA SER A 36 -5.21 9.39 8.75
C SER A 36 -4.27 10.60 8.88
N ASP A 37 -3.58 10.97 7.81
CA ASP A 37 -2.75 12.18 7.68
C ASP A 37 -3.52 13.39 7.11
N GLY A 38 -4.84 13.29 6.96
CA GLY A 38 -5.75 14.42 6.71
C GLY A 38 -5.95 14.82 5.25
N VAL A 39 -5.48 14.02 4.29
CA VAL A 39 -5.70 14.23 2.86
C VAL A 39 -7.10 13.75 2.48
N LEU A 40 -7.79 14.53 1.65
CA LEU A 40 -9.13 14.20 1.15
C LEU A 40 -9.02 13.55 -0.23
N PHE A 41 -9.79 12.48 -0.43
CA PHE A 41 -9.92 11.76 -1.70
C PHE A 41 -11.38 11.75 -2.12
N ARG A 42 -11.68 12.39 -3.24
CA ARG A 42 -13.02 12.34 -3.83
C ARG A 42 -13.05 11.22 -4.87
N VAL A 43 -13.88 10.21 -4.63
CA VAL A 43 -13.98 9.00 -5.47
C VAL A 43 -15.43 8.66 -5.83
N HIS A 44 -15.60 7.90 -6.91
CA HIS A 44 -16.91 7.50 -7.40
C HIS A 44 -17.39 6.22 -6.71
N ARG A 45 -18.57 6.25 -6.09
CA ARG A 45 -19.24 5.12 -5.44
C ARG A 45 -19.39 3.92 -6.35
N LYS A 46 -19.77 4.13 -7.61
CA LYS A 46 -19.89 3.06 -8.60
C LYS A 46 -18.61 2.23 -8.76
N ASN A 47 -17.44 2.84 -8.59
CA ASN A 47 -16.16 2.13 -8.68
C ASN A 47 -15.85 1.38 -7.39
N LEU A 48 -16.25 1.91 -6.21
CA LEU A 48 -16.20 1.17 -4.95
C LEU A 48 -17.07 -0.09 -5.04
N GLU A 49 -18.32 0.06 -5.49
CA GLU A 49 -19.30 -1.05 -5.56
C GLU A 49 -18.86 -2.19 -6.49
N VAL A 50 -18.10 -1.88 -7.54
CA VAL A 50 -17.68 -2.88 -8.53
C VAL A 50 -16.32 -3.48 -8.20
N CYS A 51 -15.43 -2.75 -7.51
CA CYS A 51 -14.05 -3.18 -7.28
C CYS A 51 -13.75 -3.63 -5.84
N THR A 52 -14.67 -3.43 -4.90
CA THR A 52 -14.39 -3.54 -3.46
C THR A 52 -15.57 -4.12 -2.68
N GLU A 53 -15.30 -4.68 -1.49
CA GLU A 53 -16.35 -5.14 -0.55
C GLU A 53 -16.19 -4.58 0.88
N GLY A 54 -14.99 -4.15 1.28
CA GLY A 54 -14.68 -3.83 2.67
C GLY A 54 -14.77 -2.35 3.06
N PHE A 55 -15.07 -1.45 2.12
CA PHE A 55 -15.29 -0.04 2.47
C PHE A 55 -16.58 0.10 3.30
N PRO A 56 -16.59 0.99 4.32
CA PRO A 56 -17.77 1.21 5.14
C PRO A 56 -18.97 1.57 4.23
N PRO A 57 -20.17 1.01 4.52
CA PRO A 57 -21.31 1.13 3.63
C PRO A 57 -21.60 2.60 3.37
N SER A 58 -21.45 2.99 2.12
CA SER A 58 -21.72 4.36 1.67
C SER A 58 -23.22 4.72 1.83
N GLU A 59 -24.10 3.76 2.14
CA GLU A 59 -25.54 3.97 2.39
C GLU A 59 -25.85 4.94 3.54
N VAL A 60 -24.91 5.15 4.47
CA VAL A 60 -25.10 6.06 5.61
C VAL A 60 -24.67 7.49 5.28
N SER A 61 -23.88 7.67 4.21
CA SER A 61 -23.33 8.98 3.84
C SER A 61 -24.35 9.85 3.12
N SER A 62 -24.95 10.76 3.87
CA SER A 62 -25.61 11.94 3.29
C SER A 62 -24.64 12.72 2.39
N GLU A 63 -25.13 13.41 1.36
CA GLU A 63 -24.29 14.25 0.48
C GLU A 63 -23.38 15.16 1.32
N GLY A 64 -22.06 14.96 1.21
CA GLY A 64 -21.05 15.75 1.92
C GLY A 64 -20.47 15.13 3.20
N GLU A 65 -20.83 13.91 3.58
CA GLU A 65 -20.16 13.21 4.68
C GLU A 65 -18.74 12.77 4.27
N VAL A 66 -17.77 13.12 5.10
CA VAL A 66 -16.36 12.71 4.95
C VAL A 66 -16.13 11.46 5.77
N VAL A 67 -15.78 10.36 5.11
CA VAL A 67 -15.50 9.09 5.76
C VAL A 67 -14.02 9.00 6.13
N GLU A 68 -13.72 8.92 7.41
CA GLU A 68 -12.34 8.80 7.89
C GLU A 68 -11.83 7.36 7.78
N LEU A 69 -10.66 7.19 7.18
CA LEU A 69 -9.95 5.92 7.04
C LEU A 69 -8.65 5.95 7.86
N THR A 70 -8.14 4.78 8.23
CA THR A 70 -6.97 4.67 9.12
C THR A 70 -5.64 4.74 8.37
N GLU A 71 -5.68 4.57 7.06
CA GLU A 71 -4.54 4.48 6.17
C GLU A 71 -4.03 5.87 5.80
N ALA A 72 -2.71 5.97 5.60
CA ALA A 72 -2.08 7.20 5.16
C ALA A 72 -2.45 7.51 3.70
N SER A 73 -2.32 8.78 3.32
CA SER A 73 -2.62 9.27 1.98
C SER A 73 -1.90 8.49 0.88
N VAL A 74 -0.61 8.20 1.05
CA VAL A 74 0.19 7.43 0.08
C VAL A 74 -0.40 6.05 -0.21
N THR A 75 -0.92 5.36 0.80
CA THR A 75 -1.54 4.04 0.66
C THR A 75 -2.86 4.15 -0.07
N LEU A 76 -3.71 5.09 0.33
CA LEU A 76 -5.04 5.28 -0.26
C LEU A 76 -4.97 5.78 -1.71
N GLU A 77 -4.00 6.63 -2.03
CA GLU A 77 -3.79 7.13 -3.39
C GLU A 77 -3.50 5.99 -4.36
N ILE A 78 -2.60 5.06 -3.99
CA ILE A 78 -2.29 3.89 -4.82
C ILE A 78 -3.50 2.94 -4.84
N LEU A 79 -4.14 2.71 -3.69
CA LEU A 79 -5.28 1.81 -3.58
C LEU A 79 -6.45 2.24 -4.47
N PHE A 80 -6.79 3.53 -4.46
CA PHE A 80 -7.89 4.06 -5.26
C PHE A 80 -7.60 4.02 -6.76
N GLN A 81 -6.34 4.15 -7.20
CA GLN A 81 -5.98 3.97 -8.61
C GLN A 81 -6.33 2.59 -9.16
N PHE A 82 -6.32 1.53 -8.33
CA PHE A 82 -6.73 0.19 -8.76
C PHE A 82 -8.23 0.04 -9.05
N MET A 83 -9.05 1.03 -8.69
CA MET A 83 -10.50 0.98 -8.84
C MET A 83 -11.00 1.65 -10.13
N TYR A 84 -10.12 2.30 -10.88
CA TYR A 84 -10.50 3.04 -12.08
C TYR A 84 -10.07 2.29 -13.34
N PRO A 85 -10.82 2.42 -14.46
CA PRO A 85 -10.56 1.72 -15.70
C PRO A 85 -9.39 2.35 -16.49
N HIS A 86 -8.23 2.43 -15.86
CA HIS A 86 -6.97 2.83 -16.47
C HIS A 86 -5.91 1.76 -16.21
N ARG A 87 -4.70 1.99 -16.73
CA ARG A 87 -3.58 1.10 -16.42
C ARG A 87 -3.32 1.16 -14.92
N HIS A 88 -3.34 0.01 -14.25
CA HIS A 88 -3.03 -0.06 -12.83
C HIS A 88 -1.59 0.40 -12.55
N PRO A 89 -1.33 0.99 -11.37
CA PRO A 89 0.01 1.40 -11.00
C PRO A 89 0.94 0.19 -10.93
N ALA A 90 2.13 0.35 -11.50
CA ALA A 90 3.19 -0.62 -11.38
C ALA A 90 3.75 -0.58 -9.95
N LEU A 91 3.95 -1.75 -9.33
CA LEU A 91 4.51 -1.84 -7.99
C LEU A 91 5.93 -2.40 -7.98
N ASP A 92 6.57 -2.60 -9.14
CA ASP A 92 7.87 -3.28 -9.29
C ASP A 92 9.01 -2.62 -8.51
N THR A 93 8.95 -1.29 -8.38
CA THR A 93 9.95 -0.49 -7.65
C THR A 93 9.41 0.09 -6.34
N THR A 94 8.22 -0.33 -5.91
CA THR A 94 7.62 0.14 -4.66
C THR A 94 8.41 -0.43 -3.48
N PRO A 95 8.92 0.43 -2.57
CA PRO A 95 9.65 -0.02 -1.40
C PRO A 95 8.73 -0.77 -0.43
N PHE A 96 9.29 -1.68 0.37
CA PHE A 96 8.51 -2.55 1.26
C PHE A 96 7.68 -1.75 2.26
N GLU A 97 8.19 -0.62 2.76
CA GLU A 97 7.52 0.27 3.71
C GLU A 97 6.24 0.91 3.14
N VAL A 98 6.08 0.92 1.81
CA VAL A 98 4.84 1.36 1.13
C VAL A 98 4.01 0.14 0.72
N LEU A 99 4.66 -0.94 0.27
CA LEU A 99 4.00 -2.16 -0.18
C LEU A 99 3.24 -2.88 0.94
N GLU A 100 3.83 -3.03 2.12
CA GLU A 100 3.20 -3.75 3.23
C GLU A 100 1.89 -3.07 3.69
N PRO A 101 1.86 -1.75 3.99
CA PRO A 101 0.61 -1.06 4.31
C PRO A 101 -0.42 -1.10 3.17
N LEU A 102 0.03 -1.05 1.91
CA LEU A 102 -0.84 -1.17 0.75
C LEU A 102 -1.46 -2.56 0.65
N ALA A 103 -0.69 -3.62 0.86
CA ALA A 103 -1.18 -4.99 0.85
C ALA A 103 -2.20 -5.20 1.97
N GLU A 104 -1.91 -4.73 3.19
CA GLU A 104 -2.85 -4.76 4.31
C GLU A 104 -4.15 -4.00 4.03
N ALA A 105 -4.07 -2.82 3.41
CA ALA A 105 -5.24 -2.04 3.04
C ALA A 105 -6.04 -2.70 1.91
N ALA A 106 -5.37 -3.31 0.93
CA ALA A 106 -6.02 -4.02 -0.16
C ALA A 106 -6.84 -5.21 0.35
N GLU A 107 -6.32 -5.96 1.31
CA GLU A 107 -7.06 -7.06 1.97
C GLU A 107 -8.21 -6.52 2.82
N LYS A 108 -7.94 -5.52 3.66
CA LYS A 108 -8.93 -4.92 4.57
C LYS A 108 -10.16 -4.39 3.83
N TYR A 109 -9.94 -3.70 2.73
CA TYR A 109 -11.01 -3.12 1.91
C TYR A 109 -11.45 -4.03 0.77
N GLN A 110 -10.82 -5.21 0.64
CA GLN A 110 -11.04 -6.18 -0.43
C GLN A 110 -11.01 -5.53 -1.82
N VAL A 111 -10.00 -4.70 -2.08
CA VAL A 111 -9.81 -4.08 -3.40
C VAL A 111 -9.22 -5.12 -4.33
N PHE A 112 -10.07 -5.89 -5.00
CA PHE A 112 -9.69 -7.13 -5.68
C PHE A 112 -8.52 -7.00 -6.67
N PRO A 113 -8.44 -5.94 -7.50
CA PRO A 113 -7.28 -5.78 -8.40
C PRO A 113 -5.97 -5.53 -7.65
N ALA A 114 -6.03 -4.78 -6.54
CA ALA A 114 -4.87 -4.48 -5.71
C ALA A 114 -4.40 -5.71 -4.94
N MET A 115 -5.32 -6.50 -4.37
CA MET A 115 -5.00 -7.74 -3.65
C MET A 115 -4.12 -8.67 -4.50
N ASN A 116 -4.50 -8.89 -5.75
CA ASN A 116 -3.77 -9.79 -6.65
C ASN A 116 -2.33 -9.32 -6.90
N ILE A 117 -2.14 -8.03 -7.21
CA ILE A 117 -0.80 -7.49 -7.45
C ILE A 117 0.02 -7.41 -6.15
N CYS A 118 -0.59 -7.00 -5.04
CA CYS A 118 0.09 -6.94 -3.74
C CYS A 118 0.56 -8.31 -3.29
N HIS A 119 -0.27 -9.35 -3.40
CA HIS A 119 0.12 -10.73 -3.08
C HIS A 119 1.34 -11.20 -3.88
N ILE A 120 1.35 -10.96 -5.20
CA ILE A 120 2.52 -11.30 -6.05
C ILE A 120 3.77 -10.57 -5.58
N ARG A 121 3.65 -9.28 -5.26
CA ARG A 121 4.79 -8.47 -4.82
C ARG A 121 5.27 -8.85 -3.42
N MET A 122 4.36 -9.20 -2.50
CA MET A 122 4.71 -9.71 -1.18
C MET A 122 5.52 -11.01 -1.28
N ARG A 123 5.19 -11.87 -2.25
CA ARG A 123 5.98 -13.08 -2.54
C ARG A 123 7.40 -12.74 -3.01
N ASP A 124 7.58 -11.74 -3.86
CA ASP A 124 8.93 -11.34 -4.32
C ASP A 124 9.82 -10.86 -3.15
N MET A 125 9.21 -10.34 -2.09
CA MET A 125 9.89 -9.77 -0.92
C MET A 125 10.27 -10.83 0.13
N VAL A 126 9.94 -12.11 -0.08
CA VAL A 126 10.16 -13.20 0.89
C VAL A 126 11.62 -13.29 1.34
N ASN A 127 12.60 -13.05 0.46
CA ASN A 127 14.02 -13.15 0.84
C ASN A 127 14.49 -11.97 1.70
N GLU A 128 13.87 -10.80 1.56
CA GLU A 128 14.28 -9.55 2.22
C GLU A 128 13.50 -9.34 3.52
N HIS A 129 12.20 -9.70 3.53
CA HIS A 129 11.25 -9.47 4.62
C HIS A 129 10.46 -10.75 4.98
N PRO A 130 11.12 -11.88 5.30
CA PRO A 130 10.44 -13.16 5.47
C PRO A 130 9.48 -13.17 6.66
N VAL A 131 9.72 -12.39 7.72
CA VAL A 131 8.87 -12.38 8.92
C VAL A 131 7.56 -11.66 8.62
N GLU A 132 7.66 -10.45 8.06
CA GLU A 132 6.54 -9.60 7.71
C GLU A 132 5.66 -10.28 6.64
N VAL A 133 6.29 -10.89 5.63
CA VAL A 133 5.57 -11.66 4.61
C VAL A 133 4.88 -12.89 5.21
N ALA A 134 5.50 -13.60 6.16
CA ALA A 134 4.85 -14.72 6.85
C ALA A 134 3.63 -14.27 7.67
N VAL A 135 3.72 -13.12 8.35
CA VAL A 135 2.60 -12.53 9.10
C VAL A 135 1.46 -12.18 8.15
N TYR A 136 1.74 -11.46 7.06
CA TYR A 136 0.75 -11.14 6.02
C TYR A 136 0.09 -12.40 5.46
N ALA A 137 0.89 -13.39 5.04
CA ALA A 137 0.39 -14.61 4.43
C ALA A 137 -0.49 -15.43 5.37
N THR A 138 -0.13 -15.49 6.66
CA THR A 138 -0.93 -16.19 7.67
C THR A 138 -2.21 -15.43 7.99
N LYS A 139 -2.15 -14.11 8.08
CA LYS A 139 -3.29 -13.25 8.43
C LYS A 139 -4.40 -13.28 7.38
N HIS A 140 -4.03 -13.30 6.10
CA HIS A 140 -4.96 -13.20 4.97
C HIS A 140 -5.15 -14.52 4.21
N ASP A 141 -4.78 -15.64 4.84
CA ASP A 141 -5.00 -17.01 4.33
C ASP A 141 -4.39 -17.27 2.94
N TYR A 142 -3.09 -16.99 2.78
CA TYR A 142 -2.29 -17.36 1.61
C TYR A 142 -1.42 -18.60 1.90
N PRO A 143 -1.97 -19.82 1.93
CA PRO A 143 -1.27 -21.02 2.39
C PRO A 143 -0.06 -21.39 1.54
N TYR A 144 -0.09 -21.10 0.24
CA TYR A 144 1.06 -21.31 -0.64
C TYR A 144 2.24 -20.42 -0.27
N LEU A 145 1.95 -19.15 0.04
CA LEU A 145 2.98 -18.20 0.47
C LEU A 145 3.52 -18.56 1.85
N VAL A 146 2.65 -18.99 2.78
CA VAL A 146 3.07 -19.55 4.08
C VAL A 146 4.02 -20.74 3.89
N SER A 147 3.70 -21.68 2.98
CA SER A 147 4.58 -22.82 2.68
C SER A 147 5.90 -22.40 2.05
N GLU A 148 5.89 -21.34 1.23
CA GLU A 148 7.08 -20.84 0.55
C GLU A 148 8.05 -20.16 1.52
N VAL A 149 7.53 -19.41 2.50
CA VAL A 149 8.34 -18.69 3.50
C VAL A 149 8.77 -19.58 4.69
N ALA A 150 8.06 -20.68 4.95
CA ALA A 150 8.34 -21.57 6.09
C ALA A 150 9.80 -22.06 6.22
N PRO A 151 10.48 -22.51 5.13
CA PRO A 151 11.89 -22.92 5.23
C PRO A 151 12.81 -21.80 5.71
N MET A 152 12.54 -20.56 5.30
CA MET A 152 13.33 -19.39 5.73
C MET A 152 13.08 -19.08 7.20
N MET A 153 11.81 -19.13 7.65
CA MET A 153 11.45 -18.94 9.06
C MET A 153 12.11 -19.96 9.98
N ILE A 154 12.17 -21.22 9.58
CA ILE A 154 12.85 -22.29 10.35
C ILE A 154 14.36 -22.07 10.36
N ALA A 155 14.95 -21.65 9.24
CA ALA A 155 16.39 -21.40 9.14
C ALA A 155 16.87 -20.20 9.96
N MET A 156 15.97 -19.28 10.34
CA MET A 156 16.29 -18.07 11.11
C MET A 156 16.50 -18.30 12.63
N ASP A 157 16.68 -19.54 13.07
CA ASP A 157 16.48 -19.97 14.45
C ASP A 157 17.26 -19.19 15.55
N SER A 158 16.50 -18.66 16.52
CA SER A 158 16.75 -18.53 17.97
C SER A 158 17.59 -17.40 18.65
N VAL A 159 17.67 -16.15 18.15
CA VAL A 159 18.25 -15.04 18.97
C VAL A 159 17.43 -13.73 19.04
N LYS A 160 16.44 -13.46 18.17
CA LYS A 160 15.81 -12.12 18.13
C LYS A 160 14.31 -12.03 18.42
N ILE A 161 13.60 -13.14 18.65
CA ILE A 161 12.14 -13.11 18.79
C ILE A 161 11.68 -12.60 20.18
N VAL A 162 12.56 -12.54 21.19
CA VAL A 162 12.21 -12.03 22.54
C VAL A 162 12.29 -10.49 22.64
N GLY A 163 12.78 -9.79 21.62
CA GLY A 163 13.02 -8.33 21.68
C GLY A 163 11.84 -7.42 21.34
N CYS A 164 10.84 -7.88 20.58
CA CYS A 164 9.79 -7.01 20.03
C CYS A 164 8.51 -6.96 20.87
N CYS A 165 8.39 -7.77 21.95
CA CYS A 165 7.17 -7.88 22.74
C CYS A 165 7.20 -7.13 24.10
N ARG A 166 7.97 -6.02 24.21
CA ARG A 166 7.85 -5.10 25.35
C ARG A 166 7.81 -3.64 24.90
N ARG A 167 6.60 -3.19 24.54
CA ARG A 167 6.12 -1.84 24.84
C ARG A 167 4.60 -1.77 24.74
N THR A 168 3.95 -2.19 25.82
CA THR A 168 2.71 -1.61 26.35
C THR A 168 2.82 -1.65 27.86
#